data_AF-A0A7K5C7Y8-F1
#
_entry.id   AF-A0A7K5C7Y8-F1
#
_cell.length_a   1.000
_cell.length_b   1.000
_cell.length_c   1.000
_cell.angle_alpha   90.00
_cell.angle_beta   90.00
_cell.angle_gamma   90.00
#
_symmetry.space_group_name_H-M   'P 1'
#
loop_
_entity.id
_entity.type
_entity.pdbx_description
1 polymer ?
#
loop_
_entity_poly.entity_id
_entity_poly.type
_entity_poly.pdbx_seq_one_letter_code
_entity_poly.pdbx_strand_id
1 'polypeptide(L)'
;DVIAGFLYAILILVIFHPVVDLIDNFNLTYKYAPLIIITLLGFYLLQAFGEVAVEMTAVEKVEEQLAGLRIARRCVPREEPTYLLDIHTSRAAQPGSSRLVAVSCSSGSIGVYDRETLRLLREYRGRGGILAGVRFAHTSDSVLFSACSQGTVRCWDVRSATQEPVQVFSGYPSNVFISFDVSCSDLIVCAGTEKVEKDTFLVFWDARGVTDCASATKEPLGVYSESHNDDITKICFHPTEPNLVVSGSTDGLVNVFDINKDNEDDALISTYNSDSSVSSLGWSGEDYKQVYCMTHDEGFCWWDMAQLDTEEPITLLHVLDVRESVCAENHGLHYLVGGLYHEKAGRLFLIGGTSTGDIHLISCSTDGLSLVGTLCGGHSATVRSFCWSPTDESLLTGGEDAQLLLWKPGAVERSLTKKASLKISSSVQKRVRVHNTSLKSRKK
;
A
#
# COMPACT_ATOMS: atom_id res chain seq x y z
N ASP A 1 -0.55 14.39 -36.34
CA ASP A 1 -0.14 13.30 -37.26
C ASP A 1 0.13 13.71 -38.69
N VAL A 2 -0.83 14.31 -39.41
CA VAL A 2 -0.61 14.71 -40.83
C VAL A 2 0.54 15.70 -41.00
N ILE A 3 0.65 16.68 -40.08
CA ILE A 3 1.74 17.68 -40.08
C ILE A 3 3.10 17.03 -39.75
N ALA A 4 3.11 16.06 -38.83
CA ALA A 4 4.32 15.31 -38.49
C ALA A 4 4.79 14.46 -39.68
N GLY A 5 3.87 13.76 -40.35
CA GLY A 5 4.17 13.01 -41.57
C GLY A 5 4.73 13.89 -42.69
N PHE A 6 4.19 15.11 -42.85
CA PHE A 6 4.70 16.09 -43.82
C PHE A 6 6.11 16.58 -43.47
N LEU A 7 6.39 16.87 -42.20
CA LEU A 7 7.71 17.27 -41.72
C LEU A 7 8.75 16.15 -41.87
N TYR A 8 8.38 14.90 -41.59
CA TYR A 8 9.24 13.74 -41.83
C TYR A 8 9.55 13.56 -43.32
N ALA A 9 8.57 13.74 -44.20
CA ALA A 9 8.79 13.66 -45.65
C ALA A 9 9.77 14.74 -46.15
N ILE A 10 9.66 15.97 -45.65
CA ILE A 10 10.60 17.06 -45.98
C ILE A 10 12.00 16.75 -45.45
N LEU A 11 12.11 16.25 -44.23
CA LEU A 11 13.40 15.90 -43.62
C LEU A 11 14.12 14.80 -44.42
N ILE A 12 13.39 13.75 -44.82
CA ILE A 12 13.89 12.68 -45.69
C ILE A 12 14.36 13.28 -47.02
N LEU A 13 13.55 14.12 -47.67
CA LEU A 13 13.94 14.76 -48.93
C LEU A 13 15.22 15.58 -48.78
N VAL A 14 15.35 16.43 -47.76
CA VAL A 14 16.54 17.27 -47.55
C VAL A 14 17.80 16.46 -47.29
N ILE A 15 17.70 15.37 -46.52
CA ILE A 15 18.85 14.51 -46.18
C ILE A 15 19.31 13.71 -47.40
N PHE A 16 18.38 13.19 -48.20
CA PHE A 16 18.73 12.30 -49.31
C PHE A 16 19.00 13.04 -50.62
N HIS A 17 18.44 14.23 -50.86
CA HIS A 17 18.60 15.03 -52.09
C HIS A 17 20.07 15.22 -52.55
N PRO A 18 21.08 15.44 -51.68
CA PRO A 18 22.47 15.59 -52.12
C PRO A 18 23.10 14.28 -52.63
N VAL A 19 22.50 13.13 -52.31
CA VAL A 19 23.06 11.79 -52.53
C VAL A 19 22.29 11.03 -53.62
N VAL A 20 21.08 11.48 -53.98
CA VAL A 20 20.24 10.83 -55.02
C VAL A 20 20.99 10.71 -56.34
N ASP A 21 21.59 11.79 -56.84
CA ASP A 21 22.30 11.77 -58.13
C ASP A 21 23.52 10.84 -58.12
N LEU A 22 24.15 10.66 -56.96
CA LEU A 22 25.29 9.76 -56.78
C LEU A 22 24.83 8.30 -56.75
N ILE A 23 23.71 8.02 -56.08
CA ILE A 23 23.10 6.69 -55.99
C ILE A 23 22.57 6.26 -57.36
N ASP A 24 21.92 7.15 -58.10
CA ASP A 24 21.38 6.85 -59.43
C ASP A 24 22.50 6.55 -60.44
N ASN A 25 23.58 7.34 -60.43
CA ASN A 25 24.76 7.05 -61.26
C ASN A 25 25.42 5.71 -60.86
N PHE A 26 25.53 5.41 -59.56
CA PHE A 26 26.07 4.14 -59.08
C PHE A 26 25.19 2.94 -59.49
N ASN A 27 23.87 3.11 -59.41
CA ASN A 27 22.87 2.09 -59.77
C ASN A 27 22.88 1.76 -61.27
N LEU A 28 23.09 2.76 -62.12
CA LEU A 28 23.18 2.59 -63.58
C LEU A 28 24.54 2.01 -64.03
N THR A 29 25.61 2.20 -63.25
CA THR A 29 26.97 1.82 -63.65
C THR A 29 27.33 0.38 -63.26
N TYR A 30 26.79 -0.15 -62.16
CA TYR A 30 27.19 -1.46 -61.63
C TYR A 30 26.01 -2.44 -61.51
N LYS A 31 26.14 -3.62 -62.13
CA LYS A 31 25.09 -4.66 -62.19
C LYS A 31 24.61 -5.17 -60.82
N TYR A 32 25.41 -5.02 -59.76
CA TYR A 32 25.09 -5.43 -58.39
C TYR A 32 24.82 -4.26 -57.44
N ALA A 33 24.79 -3.02 -57.93
CA ALA A 33 24.53 -1.83 -57.13
C ALA A 33 23.22 -1.87 -56.32
N PRO A 34 22.08 -2.40 -56.84
CA PRO A 34 20.84 -2.49 -56.06
C PRO A 34 21.01 -3.28 -54.76
N LEU A 35 21.79 -4.36 -54.80
CA LEU A 35 22.00 -5.24 -53.65
C LEU A 35 22.88 -4.55 -52.59
N ILE A 36 23.92 -3.85 -53.04
CA ILE A 36 24.83 -3.11 -52.16
C ILE A 36 24.11 -1.93 -51.49
N ILE A 37 23.29 -1.18 -52.24
CA ILE A 37 22.48 -0.08 -51.72
C ILE A 37 21.50 -0.60 -50.66
N ILE A 38 20.78 -1.69 -50.91
CA ILE A 38 19.84 -2.28 -49.93
C ILE A 38 20.58 -2.74 -48.66
N THR A 39 21.76 -3.36 -48.78
CA THR A 39 22.54 -3.78 -47.61
C THR A 39 23.08 -2.60 -46.79
N LEU A 40 23.54 -1.54 -47.45
CA LEU A 40 24.03 -0.33 -46.77
C LEU A 40 22.89 0.46 -46.15
N LEU A 41 21.75 0.60 -46.85
CA LEU A 41 20.56 1.24 -46.28
C LEU A 41 20.05 0.44 -45.09
N GLY A 42 20.02 -0.90 -45.21
CA GLY A 42 19.66 -1.81 -44.12
C GLY A 42 20.59 -1.67 -42.91
N PHE A 43 21.90 -1.53 -43.12
CA PHE A 43 22.87 -1.31 -42.05
C PHE A 43 22.74 0.07 -41.42
N TYR A 44 22.55 1.13 -42.22
CA TYR A 44 22.30 2.49 -41.73
C TYR A 44 20.98 2.61 -40.99
N LEU A 45 19.93 1.94 -41.45
CA LEU A 45 18.65 1.81 -40.73
C LEU A 45 18.86 1.03 -39.42
N LEU A 46 19.60 -0.08 -39.43
CA LEU A 46 19.88 -0.83 -38.20
C LEU A 46 20.69 -0.01 -37.19
N GLN A 47 21.60 0.86 -37.66
CA GLN A 47 22.43 1.71 -36.83
C GLN A 47 21.68 2.96 -36.34
N ALA A 48 20.88 3.60 -37.21
CA ALA A 48 20.04 4.74 -36.87
C ALA A 48 18.86 4.35 -35.96
N PHE A 49 18.30 3.15 -36.10
CA PHE A 49 17.29 2.62 -35.19
C PHE A 49 17.89 1.87 -33.98
N GLY A 50 19.14 1.41 -34.09
CA GLY A 50 19.87 0.75 -33.00
C GLY A 50 20.47 1.71 -31.97
N GLU A 51 20.71 2.97 -32.33
CA GLU A 51 21.17 4.03 -31.42
C GLU A 51 20.06 4.91 -30.84
N VAL A 52 18.81 4.78 -31.30
CA VAL A 52 17.65 5.28 -30.55
C VAL A 52 17.31 4.23 -29.49
N ALA A 53 18.19 4.06 -28.50
CA ALA A 53 17.75 3.57 -27.21
C ALA A 53 16.76 4.63 -26.71
N VAL A 54 15.46 4.36 -26.85
CA VAL A 54 14.41 5.20 -26.26
C VAL A 54 14.74 5.28 -24.78
N GLU A 55 15.22 6.44 -24.34
CA GLU A 55 15.56 6.65 -22.95
C GLU A 55 14.23 6.62 -22.20
N MET A 56 13.90 5.45 -21.62
CA MET A 56 12.64 5.26 -20.91
C MET A 56 12.49 6.36 -19.86
N THR A 57 11.31 6.96 -19.86
CA THR A 57 10.94 7.97 -18.87
C THR A 57 11.01 7.37 -17.46
N ALA A 58 11.14 8.21 -16.44
CA ALA A 58 11.14 7.74 -15.05
C ALA A 58 9.88 6.93 -14.71
N VAL A 59 8.74 7.29 -15.31
CA VAL A 59 7.46 6.59 -15.15
C VAL A 59 7.53 5.19 -15.76
N GLU A 60 7.94 5.08 -17.03
CA GLU A 60 8.03 3.78 -17.73
C GLU A 60 8.98 2.81 -17.00
N LYS A 61 10.11 3.29 -16.47
CA LYS A 61 11.04 2.46 -15.69
C LYS A 61 10.40 1.91 -14.43
N VAL A 62 9.64 2.74 -13.73
CA VAL A 62 8.92 2.33 -12.50
C VAL A 62 7.78 1.40 -12.82
N GLU A 63 7.05 1.62 -13.92
CA GLU A 63 5.98 0.74 -14.39
C GLU A 63 6.53 -0.65 -14.75
N GLU A 64 7.64 -0.72 -15.51
CA GLU A 64 8.30 -1.99 -15.82
C GLU A 64 8.78 -2.71 -14.55
N GLN A 65 9.34 -1.96 -13.60
CA GLN A 65 9.79 -2.50 -12.32
C GLN A 65 8.66 -3.07 -11.47
N LEU A 66 7.53 -2.35 -11.39
CA LEU A 66 6.33 -2.75 -10.68
C LEU A 66 5.71 -4.01 -11.34
N ALA A 67 5.60 -4.02 -12.66
CA ALA A 67 5.14 -5.19 -13.42
C ALA A 67 6.09 -6.40 -13.29
N GLY A 68 7.38 -6.15 -13.11
CA GLY A 68 8.44 -7.15 -12.96
C GLY A 68 8.63 -7.70 -11.54
N LEU A 69 7.80 -7.30 -10.57
CA LEU A 69 7.90 -7.78 -9.19
C LEU A 69 7.62 -9.28 -9.10
N ARG A 70 8.47 -9.98 -8.35
CA ARG A 70 8.33 -11.42 -8.08
C ARG A 70 8.45 -11.72 -6.60
N ILE A 71 7.87 -12.83 -6.17
CA ILE A 71 7.89 -13.27 -4.78
C ILE A 71 9.34 -13.56 -4.37
N ALA A 72 9.87 -12.75 -3.47
CA ALA A 72 11.17 -12.95 -2.86
C ALA A 72 11.08 -13.86 -1.64
N ARG A 73 10.05 -13.65 -0.79
CA ARG A 73 9.82 -14.40 0.45
C ARG A 73 8.34 -14.52 0.77
N ARG A 74 8.01 -15.59 1.50
CA ARG A 74 6.73 -15.80 2.17
C ARG A 74 7.00 -15.97 3.67
N CYS A 75 6.10 -15.48 4.52
CA CYS A 75 6.18 -15.78 5.94
C CYS A 75 5.95 -17.27 6.19
N VAL A 76 6.42 -17.75 7.34
CA VAL A 76 6.12 -19.13 7.76
C VAL A 76 4.64 -19.19 8.18
N PRO A 77 3.86 -20.19 7.71
CA PRO A 77 2.49 -20.37 8.15
C PRO A 77 2.40 -20.52 9.67
N ARG A 78 1.41 -19.86 10.27
CA ARG A 78 1.11 -19.98 11.70
C ARG A 78 0.35 -21.28 11.98
N GLU A 79 0.44 -21.78 13.21
CA GLU A 79 -0.35 -22.95 13.67
C GLU A 79 -1.85 -22.65 13.62
N GLU A 80 -2.24 -21.42 13.99
CA GLU A 80 -3.58 -20.88 13.87
C GLU A 80 -3.57 -19.76 12.81
N PRO A 81 -4.09 -20.00 11.59
CA PRO A 81 -4.11 -18.99 10.55
C PRO A 81 -5.13 -17.90 10.89
N THR A 82 -4.69 -16.64 10.80
CA THR A 82 -5.50 -15.45 11.04
C THR A 82 -5.36 -14.51 9.87
N TYR A 83 -6.46 -13.85 9.47
CA TYR A 83 -6.41 -12.89 8.38
C TYR A 83 -5.51 -11.72 8.75
N LEU A 84 -4.70 -11.27 7.79
CA LEU A 84 -3.87 -10.07 7.95
C LEU A 84 -4.68 -8.89 7.42
N LEU A 85 -4.95 -7.91 8.28
CA LEU A 85 -5.90 -6.83 7.97
C LEU A 85 -5.21 -5.51 7.60
N ASP A 86 -4.06 -5.22 8.22
CA ASP A 86 -3.29 -4.00 7.98
C ASP A 86 -1.79 -4.27 8.16
N ILE A 87 -0.96 -3.59 7.36
CA ILE A 87 0.49 -3.74 7.33
C ILE A 87 1.12 -2.35 7.39
N HIS A 88 2.10 -2.18 8.27
CA HIS A 88 2.94 -0.98 8.27
C HIS A 88 4.40 -1.33 8.47
N THR A 89 5.30 -0.58 7.83
CA THR A 89 6.75 -0.79 7.93
C THR A 89 7.39 0.30 8.76
N SER A 90 8.45 -0.04 9.49
CA SER A 90 9.26 0.98 10.17
C SER A 90 10.09 1.73 9.12
N ARG A 91 10.12 3.07 9.23
CA ARG A 91 11.06 3.88 8.46
C ARG A 91 12.43 3.67 9.10
N ALA A 92 13.46 3.31 8.33
CA ALA A 92 14.77 3.09 8.91
C ALA A 92 15.37 4.44 9.34
N ALA A 93 15.34 4.76 10.64
CA ALA A 93 15.85 6.04 11.13
C ALA A 93 17.39 6.16 11.01
N GLN A 94 18.12 5.04 10.95
CA GLN A 94 19.58 5.00 10.86
C GLN A 94 20.07 3.82 10.00
N PRO A 95 21.23 3.94 9.33
CA PRO A 95 21.87 2.82 8.65
C PRO A 95 22.19 1.70 9.65
N GLY A 96 21.50 0.57 9.55
CA GLY A 96 21.63 -0.57 10.47
C GLY A 96 20.51 -0.71 11.50
N SER A 97 19.49 0.14 11.48
CA SER A 97 18.29 -0.08 12.29
C SER A 97 17.54 -1.34 11.85
N SER A 98 16.86 -1.98 12.81
CA SER A 98 16.06 -3.18 12.54
C SER A 98 14.90 -2.80 11.62
N ARG A 99 14.83 -3.42 10.45
CA ARG A 99 13.74 -3.23 9.49
C ARG A 99 12.56 -4.09 9.91
N LEU A 100 11.53 -3.46 10.45
CA LEU A 100 10.39 -4.17 11.03
C LEU A 100 9.14 -3.99 10.17
N VAL A 101 8.28 -4.99 10.23
CA VAL A 101 6.93 -4.97 9.66
C VAL A 101 5.95 -5.31 10.78
N ALA A 102 4.97 -4.45 11.00
CA ALA A 102 3.87 -4.69 11.92
C ALA A 102 2.66 -5.10 11.09
N VAL A 103 1.95 -6.11 11.58
CA VAL A 103 0.76 -6.65 10.93
C VAL A 103 -0.34 -6.80 11.96
N SER A 104 -1.51 -6.21 11.69
CA SER A 104 -2.71 -6.46 12.49
C SER A 104 -3.40 -7.73 12.01
N CYS A 105 -3.85 -8.56 12.95
CA CYS A 105 -4.52 -9.82 12.65
C CYS A 105 -6.00 -9.77 13.07
N SER A 106 -6.85 -10.53 12.40
CA SER A 106 -8.28 -10.66 12.75
C SER A 106 -8.53 -11.25 14.14
N SER A 107 -7.53 -11.91 14.74
CA SER A 107 -7.54 -12.36 16.13
C SER A 107 -7.39 -11.23 17.16
N GLY A 108 -7.17 -9.99 16.73
CA GLY A 108 -6.83 -8.86 17.60
C GLY A 108 -5.37 -8.81 18.04
N SER A 109 -4.51 -9.68 17.51
CA SER A 109 -3.07 -9.66 17.77
C SER A 109 -2.31 -8.78 16.77
N ILE A 110 -1.17 -8.25 17.21
CA ILE A 110 -0.22 -7.52 16.36
C ILE A 110 1.03 -8.40 16.20
N GLY A 111 1.31 -8.85 14.99
CA GLY A 111 2.55 -9.55 14.66
C GLY A 111 3.64 -8.57 14.21
N VAL A 112 4.80 -8.64 14.84
CA VAL A 112 5.99 -7.89 14.41
C VAL A 112 6.99 -8.84 13.77
N TYR A 113 7.35 -8.59 12.52
CA TYR A 113 8.19 -9.42 11.70
C TYR A 113 9.48 -8.69 11.31
N ASP A 114 10.53 -9.46 11.08
CA ASP A 114 11.70 -8.97 10.35
C ASP A 114 11.35 -8.80 8.87
N ARG A 115 11.63 -7.63 8.30
CA ARG A 115 11.19 -7.27 6.95
C ARG A 115 11.85 -8.07 5.84
N GLU A 116 13.11 -8.47 6.01
CA GLU A 116 13.86 -9.18 4.96
C GLU A 116 13.58 -10.68 4.97
N THR A 117 13.43 -11.25 6.16
CA THR A 117 13.24 -12.70 6.35
C THR A 117 11.78 -13.11 6.51
N LEU A 118 10.90 -12.15 6.79
CA LEU A 118 9.49 -12.37 7.17
C LEU A 118 9.33 -13.35 8.34
N ARG A 119 10.32 -13.39 9.22
CA ARG A 119 10.27 -14.18 10.45
C ARG A 119 9.54 -13.39 11.51
N LEU A 120 8.58 -14.04 12.17
CA LEU A 120 7.90 -13.48 13.34
C LEU A 120 8.91 -13.27 14.47
N LEU A 121 9.03 -12.03 14.94
CA LEU A 121 9.92 -11.63 16.04
C LEU A 121 9.13 -11.53 17.35
N ARG A 122 7.97 -10.89 17.31
CA ARG A 122 7.11 -10.65 18.48
C ARG A 122 5.64 -10.73 18.08
N GLU A 123 4.81 -11.05 19.07
CA GLU A 123 3.36 -10.93 18.96
C GLU A 123 2.85 -10.20 20.19
N TYR A 124 2.05 -9.16 19.99
CA TYR A 124 1.38 -8.41 21.04
C TYR A 124 -0.11 -8.72 21.02
N ARG A 125 -0.69 -8.94 22.19
CA ARG A 125 -2.13 -9.11 22.35
C ARG A 125 -2.65 -8.06 23.32
N GLY A 126 -3.30 -7.04 22.78
CA GLY A 126 -4.05 -6.09 23.57
C GLY A 126 -5.27 -6.74 24.23
N ARG A 127 -5.76 -6.14 25.33
CA ARG A 127 -7.00 -6.60 25.97
C ARG A 127 -8.19 -6.31 25.06
N GLY A 128 -8.75 -7.36 24.46
CA GLY A 128 -10.05 -7.37 23.77
C GLY A 128 -10.17 -6.45 22.55
N GLY A 129 -11.16 -6.73 21.70
CA GLY A 129 -11.54 -5.88 20.56
C GLY A 129 -10.83 -6.17 19.24
N ILE A 130 -11.40 -5.62 18.18
CA ILE A 130 -10.86 -5.69 16.81
C ILE A 130 -9.87 -4.54 16.64
N LEU A 131 -8.76 -4.78 15.95
CA LEU A 131 -7.79 -3.74 15.64
C LEU A 131 -8.27 -2.94 14.41
N ALA A 132 -8.28 -1.62 14.55
CA ALA A 132 -8.58 -0.69 13.45
C ALA A 132 -7.36 -0.46 12.54
N GLY A 133 -6.15 -0.78 13.02
CA GLY A 133 -4.92 -0.76 12.22
C GLY A 133 -3.66 -0.79 13.08
N VAL A 134 -2.51 -0.63 12.44
CA VAL A 134 -1.18 -0.56 13.08
C VAL A 134 -0.28 0.48 12.39
N ARG A 135 0.43 1.31 13.14
CA ARG A 135 1.32 2.36 12.59
C ARG A 135 2.60 2.45 13.40
N PHE A 136 3.76 2.33 12.76
CA PHE A 136 5.03 2.64 13.41
C PHE A 136 5.16 4.15 13.56
N ALA A 137 5.81 4.59 14.63
CA ALA A 137 6.27 5.97 14.74
C ALA A 137 7.26 6.29 13.61
N HIS A 138 7.21 7.52 13.10
CA HIS A 138 8.05 8.00 12.00
C HIS A 138 9.47 8.33 12.44
N THR A 139 9.66 8.77 13.69
CA THR A 139 10.94 9.18 14.30
C THR A 139 11.64 8.05 15.06
N SER A 140 10.92 6.97 15.39
CA SER A 140 11.43 5.84 16.19
C SER A 140 10.95 4.49 15.69
N ASP A 141 11.86 3.68 15.15
CA ASP A 141 11.60 2.31 14.69
C ASP A 141 11.14 1.36 15.82
N SER A 142 11.29 1.78 17.07
CA SER A 142 10.94 0.98 18.25
C SER A 142 9.54 1.23 18.80
N VAL A 143 8.84 2.24 18.30
CA VAL A 143 7.51 2.62 18.80
C VAL A 143 6.46 2.23 17.77
N LEU A 144 5.43 1.55 18.23
CA LEU A 144 4.32 1.06 17.42
C LEU A 144 2.99 1.48 18.05
N PHE A 145 2.06 1.97 17.25
CA PHE A 145 0.71 2.34 17.66
C PHE A 145 -0.31 1.38 17.07
N SER A 146 -1.40 1.17 17.79
CA SER A 146 -2.55 0.40 17.32
C SER A 146 -3.84 0.95 17.92
N ALA A 147 -4.86 1.18 17.10
CA ALA A 147 -6.20 1.49 17.59
C ALA A 147 -7.08 0.24 17.68
N CYS A 148 -8.04 0.28 18.60
CA CYS A 148 -8.92 -0.82 18.90
C CYS A 148 -10.38 -0.35 19.02
N SER A 149 -11.31 -1.19 18.59
CA SER A 149 -12.76 -0.96 18.67
C SER A 149 -13.30 -0.81 20.09
N GLN A 150 -12.49 -1.03 21.13
CA GLN A 150 -12.83 -0.76 22.53
C GLN A 150 -12.51 0.69 22.95
N GLY A 151 -12.42 1.63 22.01
CA GLY A 151 -12.20 3.05 22.31
C GLY A 151 -10.81 3.36 22.88
N THR A 152 -9.79 2.56 22.53
CA THR A 152 -8.41 2.83 22.96
C THR A 152 -7.42 2.79 21.80
N VAL A 153 -6.48 3.74 21.81
CA VAL A 153 -5.23 3.64 21.04
C VAL A 153 -4.12 3.23 22.00
N ARG A 154 -3.26 2.32 21.58
CA ARG A 154 -2.20 1.74 22.41
C ARG A 154 -0.86 1.97 21.75
N CYS A 155 0.13 2.36 22.55
CA CYS A 155 1.51 2.53 22.15
C CYS A 155 2.36 1.40 22.75
N TRP A 156 3.21 0.80 21.92
CA TRP A 156 4.01 -0.38 22.22
C TRP A 156 5.48 -0.07 21.98
N ASP A 157 6.37 -0.53 22.86
CA ASP A 157 7.80 -0.59 22.58
C ASP A 157 8.14 -1.99 22.06
N VAL A 158 8.48 -2.09 20.76
CA VAL A 158 8.75 -3.39 20.12
C VAL A 158 10.04 -4.06 20.60
N ARG A 159 10.89 -3.33 21.34
CA ARG A 159 12.08 -3.88 22.00
C ARG A 159 11.69 -4.58 23.30
N SER A 160 10.58 -4.17 23.92
CA SER A 160 10.06 -4.80 25.13
C SER A 160 9.34 -6.10 24.81
N ALA A 161 9.62 -7.13 25.60
CA ALA A 161 8.89 -8.41 25.56
C ALA A 161 7.58 -8.37 26.37
N THR A 162 7.28 -7.25 27.03
CA THR A 162 6.04 -7.07 27.80
C THR A 162 4.84 -7.09 26.87
N GLN A 163 3.77 -7.79 27.30
CA GLN A 163 2.48 -7.78 26.59
C GLN A 163 1.61 -6.57 26.95
N GLU A 164 2.13 -5.67 27.78
CA GLU A 164 1.44 -4.45 28.19
C GLU A 164 1.91 -3.27 27.33
N PRO A 165 0.98 -2.42 26.88
CA PRO A 165 1.32 -1.20 26.15
C PRO A 165 2.02 -0.21 27.09
N VAL A 166 2.97 0.55 26.54
CA VAL A 166 3.72 1.59 27.26
C VAL A 166 2.85 2.80 27.53
N GLN A 167 1.89 3.09 26.64
CA GLN A 167 0.89 4.13 26.84
C GLN A 167 -0.47 3.68 26.29
N VAL A 168 -1.55 4.17 26.92
CA VAL A 168 -2.92 3.95 26.48
C VAL A 168 -3.63 5.30 26.38
N PHE A 169 -4.14 5.61 25.19
CA PHE A 169 -4.97 6.77 24.90
C PHE A 169 -6.42 6.29 24.93
N SER A 170 -7.21 6.85 25.84
CA SER A 170 -8.62 6.46 25.98
C SER A 170 -9.50 7.52 25.36
N GLY A 171 -10.48 7.09 24.57
CA GLY A 171 -11.58 7.95 24.15
C GLY A 171 -12.69 8.01 25.19
N TYR A 172 -13.81 8.62 24.82
CA TYR A 172 -15.02 8.56 25.63
C TYR A 172 -15.60 7.14 25.66
N PRO A 173 -16.35 6.75 26.71
CA PRO A 173 -16.82 5.37 26.89
C PRO A 173 -17.67 4.80 25.76
N SER A 174 -18.33 5.63 24.97
CA SER A 174 -19.13 5.25 23.80
C SER A 174 -18.32 5.09 22.52
N ASN A 175 -17.06 5.52 22.49
CA ASN A 175 -16.30 5.59 21.25
C ASN A 175 -15.84 4.20 20.81
N VAL A 176 -16.10 3.89 19.54
CA VAL A 176 -15.61 2.69 18.86
C VAL A 176 -14.65 3.14 17.77
N PHE A 177 -13.34 2.97 17.96
CA PHE A 177 -12.37 3.38 16.94
C PHE A 177 -12.27 2.36 15.81
N ILE A 178 -12.48 2.84 14.59
CA ILE A 178 -12.46 2.06 13.34
C ILE A 178 -11.36 2.54 12.37
N SER A 179 -10.78 3.72 12.62
CA SER A 179 -9.62 4.25 11.91
C SER A 179 -8.73 5.04 12.86
N PHE A 180 -7.44 5.16 12.54
CA PHE A 180 -6.52 6.06 13.23
C PHE A 180 -5.27 6.27 12.39
N ASP A 181 -4.55 7.35 12.69
CA ASP A 181 -3.21 7.59 12.17
C ASP A 181 -2.37 8.44 13.13
N VAL A 182 -1.07 8.56 12.85
CA VAL A 182 -0.10 9.31 13.67
C VAL A 182 0.54 10.39 12.81
N SER A 183 0.72 11.59 13.36
CA SER A 183 1.38 12.69 12.65
C SER A 183 2.81 12.33 12.28
N CYS A 184 3.33 12.88 11.17
CA CYS A 184 4.71 12.64 10.73
C CYS A 184 5.79 13.07 11.76
N SER A 185 5.40 13.88 12.75
CA SER A 185 6.21 14.29 13.90
C SER A 185 6.10 13.38 15.13
N ASP A 186 5.22 12.37 15.10
CA ASP A 186 4.84 11.50 16.23
C ASP A 186 4.27 12.21 17.46
N LEU A 187 3.83 13.46 17.30
CA LEU A 187 3.33 14.28 18.41
C LEU A 187 1.83 14.12 18.60
N ILE A 188 1.08 13.93 17.51
CA ILE A 188 -0.38 13.85 17.54
C ILE A 188 -0.81 12.49 17.02
N VAL A 189 -1.77 11.90 17.71
CA VAL A 189 -2.51 10.72 17.26
C VAL A 189 -3.95 11.15 17.04
N CYS A 190 -4.54 10.73 15.94
CA CYS A 190 -5.96 10.95 15.67
C CYS A 190 -6.65 9.61 15.40
N ALA A 191 -7.84 9.41 15.98
CA ALA A 191 -8.66 8.23 15.73
C ALA A 191 -10.10 8.62 15.38
N GLY A 192 -10.66 7.91 14.42
CA GLY A 192 -12.00 8.09 13.89
C GLY A 192 -12.94 7.02 14.45
N THR A 193 -14.17 7.42 14.70
CA THR A 193 -15.17 6.56 15.36
C THR A 193 -16.22 6.04 14.38
N GLU A 194 -16.82 4.90 14.73
CA GLU A 194 -18.14 4.51 14.22
C GLU A 194 -19.19 5.49 14.74
N LYS A 195 -20.23 5.73 13.95
CA LYS A 195 -21.38 6.55 14.35
C LYS A 195 -22.10 5.89 15.52
N VAL A 196 -22.13 6.57 16.65
CA VAL A 196 -22.92 6.12 17.81
C VAL A 196 -24.06 7.10 18.04
N GLU A 197 -25.27 6.59 17.92
CA GLU A 197 -26.52 7.36 17.94
C GLU A 197 -26.57 8.43 16.83
N LYS A 198 -26.12 9.64 17.11
CA LYS A 198 -26.12 10.77 16.17
C LYS A 198 -24.75 11.38 15.95
N ASP A 199 -23.77 10.99 16.75
CA ASP A 199 -22.49 11.67 16.77
C ASP A 199 -21.39 10.76 16.24
N THR A 200 -20.49 11.38 15.50
CA THR A 200 -19.25 10.79 15.01
C THR A 200 -18.14 11.75 15.38
N PHE A 201 -17.02 11.22 15.87
CA PHE A 201 -15.89 12.01 16.35
C PHE A 201 -14.58 11.63 15.66
N LEU A 202 -13.81 12.66 15.27
CA LEU A 202 -12.35 12.59 15.21
C LEU A 202 -11.82 12.95 16.61
N VAL A 203 -11.00 12.11 17.19
CA VAL A 203 -10.47 12.31 18.54
C VAL A 203 -8.95 12.43 18.48
N PHE A 204 -8.41 13.46 19.13
CA PHE A 204 -6.99 13.79 19.07
C PHE A 204 -6.31 13.59 20.43
N TRP A 205 -5.07 13.11 20.44
CA TRP A 205 -4.24 13.01 21.65
C TRP A 205 -2.81 13.48 21.40
N ASP A 206 -2.17 13.93 22.48
CA ASP A 206 -0.73 14.20 22.52
C ASP A 206 0.05 12.92 22.84
N ALA A 207 0.88 12.47 21.90
CA ALA A 207 1.72 11.29 22.03
C ALA A 207 3.09 11.53 22.68
N ARG A 208 3.44 12.79 23.05
CA ARG A 208 4.71 13.10 23.72
C ARG A 208 4.82 12.41 25.08
N GLY A 209 6.03 11.93 25.39
CA GLY A 209 6.59 11.70 26.74
C GLY A 209 5.71 11.14 27.86
N VAL A 210 6.09 9.95 28.32
CA VAL A 210 5.76 9.25 29.57
C VAL A 210 5.45 10.21 30.74
N THR A 211 4.21 10.23 31.22
CA THR A 211 3.96 10.57 32.61
C THR A 211 4.49 9.42 33.46
N ASP A 212 5.16 9.71 34.57
CA ASP A 212 5.89 8.79 35.49
C ASP A 212 5.04 7.66 36.13
N CYS A 213 3.89 7.34 35.55
CA CYS A 213 2.98 6.30 35.97
C CYS A 213 2.80 5.34 34.80
N ALA A 214 3.34 4.12 34.89
CA ALA A 214 3.20 3.04 33.91
C ALA A 214 1.74 2.53 33.69
N SER A 215 0.74 3.35 34.05
CA SER A 215 -0.70 3.06 33.94
C SER A 215 -1.54 4.34 33.81
N ALA A 216 -0.97 5.46 33.34
CA ALA A 216 -1.75 6.68 33.08
C ALA A 216 -2.42 6.59 31.71
N THR A 217 -3.76 6.48 31.71
CA THR A 217 -4.57 6.73 30.52
C THR A 217 -4.46 8.21 30.16
N LYS A 218 -4.18 8.53 28.90
CA LYS A 218 -4.22 9.91 28.42
C LYS A 218 -5.62 10.26 27.96
N GLU A 219 -6.12 11.39 28.46
CA GLU A 219 -7.35 12.02 28.01
C GLU A 219 -7.16 12.68 26.64
N PRO A 220 -8.23 12.81 25.82
CA PRO A 220 -8.17 13.52 24.54
C PRO A 220 -7.77 14.99 24.69
N LEU A 221 -7.03 15.51 23.70
CA LEU A 221 -6.77 16.95 23.54
C LEU A 221 -8.04 17.71 23.12
N GLY A 222 -8.87 17.06 22.30
CA GLY A 222 -10.06 17.64 21.71
C GLY A 222 -10.71 16.66 20.74
N VAL A 223 -11.88 17.04 20.25
CA VAL A 223 -12.63 16.30 19.23
C VAL A 223 -13.16 17.24 18.15
N TYR A 224 -13.25 16.73 16.94
CA TYR A 224 -14.10 17.29 15.89
C TYR A 224 -15.35 16.43 15.78
N SER A 225 -16.52 17.05 15.85
CA SER A 225 -17.83 16.38 15.98
C SER A 225 -18.84 16.77 14.92
N GLU A 226 -18.55 17.79 14.10
CA GLU A 226 -19.52 18.38 13.16
C GLU A 226 -19.12 18.15 11.69
N SER A 227 -17.90 17.66 11.43
CA SER A 227 -17.34 17.47 10.09
C SER A 227 -17.88 16.26 9.33
N HIS A 228 -18.28 15.21 10.04
CA HIS A 228 -18.80 13.96 9.46
C HIS A 228 -20.08 13.54 10.15
N ASN A 229 -21.00 12.96 9.37
CA ASN A 229 -22.30 12.49 9.86
C ASN A 229 -22.41 10.96 9.87
N ASP A 230 -21.36 10.25 9.48
CA ASP A 230 -21.32 8.79 9.50
C ASP A 230 -19.92 8.29 9.86
N ASP A 231 -19.72 6.97 9.89
CA ASP A 231 -18.47 6.29 10.24
C ASP A 231 -17.23 6.91 9.58
N ILE A 232 -16.21 7.24 10.37
CA ILE A 232 -14.92 7.72 9.85
C ILE A 232 -14.04 6.54 9.48
N THR A 233 -14.14 6.14 8.22
CA THR A 233 -13.54 4.91 7.70
C THR A 233 -12.02 4.98 7.57
N LYS A 234 -11.46 6.18 7.34
CA LYS A 234 -10.01 6.42 7.29
C LYS A 234 -9.60 7.80 7.75
N ILE A 235 -8.37 7.85 8.25
CA ILE A 235 -7.63 9.06 8.59
C ILE A 235 -6.21 8.89 8.04
N CYS A 236 -5.64 9.94 7.47
CA CYS A 236 -4.25 9.95 7.05
C CYS A 236 -3.61 11.32 7.33
N PHE A 237 -2.58 11.35 8.16
CA PHE A 237 -1.76 12.54 8.33
C PHE A 237 -0.92 12.80 7.09
N HIS A 238 -0.65 14.07 6.82
CA HIS A 238 0.20 14.46 5.72
C HIS A 238 1.64 13.93 5.93
N PRO A 239 2.29 13.37 4.90
CA PRO A 239 3.59 12.69 5.08
C PRO A 239 4.73 13.60 5.55
N THR A 240 4.62 14.91 5.30
CA THR A 240 5.66 15.91 5.61
C THR A 240 5.19 17.05 6.51
N GLU A 241 3.88 17.29 6.61
CA GLU A 241 3.32 18.43 7.35
C GLU A 241 2.55 17.92 8.57
N PRO A 242 3.02 18.17 9.80
CA PRO A 242 2.49 17.49 10.99
C PRO A 242 1.08 17.92 11.39
N ASN A 243 0.61 19.06 10.87
CA ASN A 243 -0.68 19.64 11.22
C ASN A 243 -1.75 19.39 10.14
N LEU A 244 -1.39 18.81 9.00
CA LEU A 244 -2.37 18.49 7.97
C LEU A 244 -2.85 17.04 8.14
N VAL A 245 -4.16 16.86 8.12
CA VAL A 245 -4.81 15.56 8.20
C VAL A 245 -6.01 15.51 7.27
N VAL A 246 -6.19 14.37 6.60
CA VAL A 246 -7.39 14.09 5.81
C VAL A 246 -8.19 12.97 6.49
N SER A 247 -9.52 13.12 6.51
CA SER A 247 -10.45 12.08 6.93
C SER A 247 -11.44 11.76 5.83
N GLY A 248 -11.91 10.52 5.79
CA GLY A 248 -12.94 10.05 4.89
C GLY A 248 -13.99 9.27 5.65
N SER A 249 -15.24 9.34 5.18
CA SER A 249 -16.39 8.83 5.89
C SER A 249 -17.37 8.07 4.98
N THR A 250 -18.22 7.27 5.61
CA THR A 250 -19.34 6.60 4.94
C THR A 250 -20.40 7.59 4.44
N ASP A 251 -20.40 8.85 4.92
CA ASP A 251 -21.23 9.92 4.38
C ASP A 251 -20.83 10.39 2.97
N GLY A 252 -19.71 9.88 2.45
CA GLY A 252 -19.17 10.18 1.12
C GLY A 252 -18.33 11.45 1.04
N LEU A 253 -18.07 12.08 2.17
CA LEU A 253 -17.20 13.25 2.26
C LEU A 253 -15.76 12.87 2.61
N VAL A 254 -14.85 13.65 2.07
CA VAL A 254 -13.43 13.67 2.40
C VAL A 254 -13.09 15.07 2.87
N ASN A 255 -12.65 15.22 4.12
CA ASN A 255 -12.34 16.52 4.73
C ASN A 255 -10.84 16.65 4.97
N VAL A 256 -10.29 17.82 4.68
CA VAL A 256 -8.89 18.18 4.95
C VAL A 256 -8.85 19.23 6.03
N PHE A 257 -8.00 19.03 7.04
CA PHE A 257 -7.87 19.93 8.19
C PHE A 257 -6.44 20.41 8.42
N ASP A 258 -6.30 21.66 8.87
CA ASP A 258 -5.14 22.17 9.60
C ASP A 258 -5.43 22.13 11.11
N ILE A 259 -4.88 21.14 11.81
CA ILE A 259 -5.10 20.95 13.26
C ILE A 259 -4.28 21.92 14.13
N ASN A 260 -3.61 22.89 13.54
CA ASN A 260 -2.96 23.99 14.27
C ASN A 260 -3.92 25.16 14.57
N LYS A 261 -5.19 25.04 14.17
CA LYS A 261 -6.24 26.03 14.41
C LYS A 261 -6.95 25.73 15.73
N ASP A 262 -7.58 26.76 16.30
CA ASP A 262 -8.15 26.70 17.65
C ASP A 262 -9.47 25.92 17.72
N ASN A 263 -10.21 25.79 16.61
CA ASN A 263 -11.50 25.11 16.55
C ASN A 263 -11.68 24.37 15.22
N GLU A 264 -12.70 23.51 15.17
CA GLU A 264 -13.02 22.64 14.02
C GLU A 264 -13.35 23.43 12.75
N ASP A 265 -14.18 24.47 12.85
CA ASP A 265 -14.59 25.30 11.70
C ASP A 265 -13.40 25.99 11.03
N ASP A 266 -12.49 26.55 11.84
CA ASP A 266 -11.26 27.19 11.34
C ASP A 266 -10.24 26.17 10.84
N ALA A 267 -10.26 24.95 11.40
CA ALA A 267 -9.38 23.86 11.00
C ALA A 267 -9.76 23.27 9.65
N LEU A 268 -11.05 23.26 9.28
CA LEU A 268 -11.52 22.70 8.02
C LEU A 268 -11.06 23.55 6.83
N ILE A 269 -10.14 23.01 6.03
CA ILE A 269 -9.59 23.67 4.84
C ILE A 269 -10.50 23.44 3.64
N SER A 270 -10.91 22.18 3.42
CA SER A 270 -11.67 21.80 2.24
C SER A 270 -12.44 20.50 2.45
N THR A 271 -13.60 20.41 1.78
CA THR A 271 -14.44 19.20 1.74
C THR A 271 -14.62 18.77 0.29
N TYR A 272 -14.34 17.50 0.02
CA TYR A 272 -14.55 16.86 -1.27
C TYR A 272 -15.67 15.83 -1.18
N ASN A 273 -16.49 15.74 -2.24
CA ASN A 273 -17.56 14.76 -2.33
C ASN A 273 -17.14 13.62 -3.27
N SER A 274 -17.14 12.40 -2.76
CA SER A 274 -16.83 11.18 -3.50
C SER A 274 -18.08 10.46 -4.04
N ASP A 275 -19.27 11.03 -3.81
CA ASP A 275 -20.59 10.52 -4.21
C ASP A 275 -20.99 9.15 -3.60
N SER A 276 -20.09 8.49 -2.86
CA SER A 276 -20.30 7.18 -2.24
C SER A 276 -19.43 6.99 -1.00
N SER A 277 -19.69 5.94 -0.21
CA SER A 277 -18.98 5.68 1.06
C SER A 277 -17.48 5.47 0.85
N VAL A 278 -16.63 6.27 1.52
CA VAL A 278 -15.17 6.20 1.39
C VAL A 278 -14.63 4.93 2.05
N SER A 279 -13.82 4.16 1.33
CA SER A 279 -13.17 2.93 1.84
C SER A 279 -11.69 3.12 2.16
N SER A 280 -11.00 3.95 1.38
CA SER A 280 -9.59 4.26 1.54
C SER A 280 -9.27 5.64 1.00
N LEU A 281 -8.20 6.26 1.53
CA LEU A 281 -7.76 7.59 1.13
C LEU A 281 -6.24 7.72 1.21
N GLY A 282 -5.69 8.78 0.64
CA GLY A 282 -4.30 9.13 0.83
C GLY A 282 -3.88 10.40 0.10
N TRP A 283 -2.62 10.77 0.34
CA TRP A 283 -1.97 11.92 -0.26
C TRP A 283 -1.17 11.51 -1.50
N SER A 284 -1.07 12.42 -2.45
CA SER A 284 -0.36 12.24 -3.72
C SER A 284 0.08 13.58 -4.30
N GLY A 285 0.80 13.54 -5.42
CA GLY A 285 1.28 14.75 -6.10
C GLY A 285 2.56 15.32 -5.49
N GLU A 286 3.14 16.27 -6.20
CA GLU A 286 4.31 17.00 -5.71
C GLU A 286 3.97 17.71 -4.40
N ASP A 287 4.88 17.62 -3.42
CA ASP A 287 4.67 18.07 -2.04
C ASP A 287 3.42 17.49 -1.35
N TYR A 288 2.84 16.40 -1.87
CA TYR A 288 1.63 15.78 -1.35
C TYR A 288 0.37 16.68 -1.36
N LYS A 289 0.29 17.61 -2.31
CA LYS A 289 -0.83 18.58 -2.45
C LYS A 289 -2.10 18.03 -3.09
N GLN A 290 -2.13 16.76 -3.46
CA GLN A 290 -3.30 16.12 -4.05
C GLN A 290 -3.86 15.06 -3.11
N VAL A 291 -5.18 14.94 -3.05
CA VAL A 291 -5.88 13.98 -2.21
C VAL A 291 -6.63 13.02 -3.11
N TYR A 292 -6.54 11.73 -2.84
CA TYR A 292 -7.37 10.73 -3.51
C TYR A 292 -8.17 9.93 -2.50
N CYS A 293 -9.30 9.39 -2.96
CA CYS A 293 -10.03 8.37 -2.23
C CYS A 293 -10.51 7.26 -3.16
N MET A 294 -10.80 6.12 -2.55
CA MET A 294 -11.56 5.03 -3.14
C MET A 294 -12.80 4.82 -2.30
N THR A 295 -13.84 4.31 -2.93
CA THR A 295 -15.14 4.09 -2.31
C THR A 295 -15.41 2.59 -2.12
N HIS A 296 -16.43 2.25 -1.32
CA HIS A 296 -16.82 0.86 -1.08
C HIS A 296 -17.47 0.17 -2.30
N ASP A 297 -17.90 0.95 -3.28
CA ASP A 297 -18.41 0.46 -4.57
C ASP A 297 -17.35 0.43 -5.68
N GLU A 298 -16.07 0.58 -5.32
CA GLU A 298 -14.90 0.49 -6.20
C GLU A 298 -14.73 1.69 -7.16
N GLY A 299 -15.28 2.84 -6.79
CA GLY A 299 -15.01 4.13 -7.39
C GLY A 299 -13.68 4.72 -6.94
N PHE A 300 -13.19 5.70 -7.70
CA PHE A 300 -11.95 6.42 -7.46
C PHE A 300 -12.13 7.92 -7.74
N CYS A 301 -11.74 8.75 -6.78
CA CYS A 301 -11.76 10.19 -6.90
C CYS A 301 -10.39 10.78 -6.57
N TRP A 302 -10.00 11.82 -7.29
CA TRP A 302 -8.70 12.47 -7.14
C TRP A 302 -8.84 13.97 -7.33
N TRP A 303 -8.30 14.73 -6.39
CA TRP A 303 -8.41 16.18 -6.31
C TRP A 303 -7.05 16.85 -6.09
N ASP A 304 -6.93 18.08 -6.57
CA ASP A 304 -5.76 18.93 -6.41
C ASP A 304 -6.06 20.12 -5.50
N MET A 305 -5.49 20.12 -4.30
CA MET A 305 -5.70 21.21 -3.35
C MET A 305 -5.02 22.51 -3.80
N ALA A 306 -4.03 22.45 -4.69
CA ALA A 306 -3.38 23.65 -5.22
C ALA A 306 -4.35 24.54 -6.03
N GLN A 307 -5.49 23.97 -6.45
CA GLN A 307 -6.47 24.66 -7.28
C GLN A 307 -7.60 25.31 -6.47
N LEU A 308 -7.61 25.19 -5.13
CA LEU A 308 -8.65 25.74 -4.26
C LEU A 308 -8.91 27.25 -4.47
N ASP A 309 -7.84 28.01 -4.70
CA ASP A 309 -7.90 29.47 -4.92
C ASP A 309 -7.88 29.86 -6.40
N THR A 310 -8.05 28.90 -7.31
CA THR A 310 -7.96 29.11 -8.77
C THR A 310 -9.31 28.88 -9.46
N GLU A 311 -9.42 29.29 -10.73
CA GLU A 311 -10.60 28.99 -11.57
C GLU A 311 -10.56 27.59 -12.20
N GLU A 312 -9.47 26.84 -12.02
CA GLU A 312 -9.27 25.51 -12.59
C GLU A 312 -10.06 24.45 -11.80
N PRO A 313 -10.49 23.35 -12.46
CA PRO A 313 -11.28 22.31 -11.81
C PRO A 313 -10.42 21.50 -10.81
N ILE A 314 -10.74 21.63 -9.53
CA ILE A 314 -10.09 20.90 -8.43
C ILE A 314 -10.07 19.37 -8.66
N THR A 315 -11.09 18.80 -9.30
CA THR A 315 -11.16 17.36 -9.60
C THR A 315 -10.24 17.00 -10.77
N LEU A 316 -9.23 16.19 -10.49
CA LEU A 316 -8.29 15.65 -11.48
C LEU A 316 -8.85 14.44 -12.22
N LEU A 317 -9.51 13.54 -11.50
CA LEU A 317 -10.12 12.34 -12.07
C LEU A 317 -11.26 11.85 -11.16
N HIS A 318 -12.37 11.44 -11.78
CA HIS A 318 -13.48 10.77 -11.09
C HIS A 318 -13.93 9.57 -11.92
N VAL A 319 -13.84 8.37 -11.34
CA VAL A 319 -14.23 7.09 -11.95
C VAL A 319 -15.24 6.42 -11.03
N LEU A 320 -16.45 6.19 -11.52
CA LEU A 320 -17.54 5.60 -10.72
C LEU A 320 -17.28 4.12 -10.38
N ASP A 321 -16.71 3.36 -11.32
CA ASP A 321 -16.31 1.97 -11.11
C ASP A 321 -15.02 1.68 -11.86
N VAL A 322 -13.92 1.48 -11.11
CA VAL A 322 -12.60 1.21 -11.69
C VAL A 322 -12.56 -0.15 -12.39
N ARG A 323 -13.41 -1.12 -11.99
CA ARG A 323 -13.45 -2.46 -12.58
C ARG A 323 -13.95 -2.45 -14.01
N GLU A 324 -14.83 -1.52 -14.35
CA GLU A 324 -15.31 -1.32 -15.72
C GLU A 324 -14.28 -0.57 -16.58
N SER A 325 -13.44 0.25 -15.95
CA SER A 325 -12.46 1.09 -16.64
C SER A 325 -11.17 0.34 -16.99
N VAL A 326 -10.79 -0.67 -16.19
CA VAL A 326 -9.54 -1.42 -16.36
C VAL A 326 -9.82 -2.85 -16.82
N CYS A 327 -9.67 -3.10 -18.13
CA CYS A 327 -9.81 -4.43 -18.72
C CYS A 327 -8.53 -5.27 -18.51
N ALA A 328 -8.54 -6.19 -17.55
CA ALA A 328 -7.50 -7.22 -17.43
C ALA A 328 -7.86 -8.46 -18.27
N GLU A 329 -6.92 -8.95 -19.10
CA GLU A 329 -7.20 -9.95 -20.14
C GLU A 329 -7.66 -11.33 -19.62
N ASN A 330 -7.31 -11.71 -18.39
CA ASN A 330 -7.53 -13.09 -17.89
C ASN A 330 -8.28 -13.21 -16.55
N HIS A 331 -8.24 -12.19 -15.69
CA HIS A 331 -9.01 -12.13 -14.44
C HIS A 331 -9.37 -10.67 -14.21
N GLY A 332 -10.66 -10.33 -14.23
CA GLY A 332 -11.12 -8.96 -14.03
C GLY A 332 -10.80 -8.46 -12.62
N LEU A 333 -10.71 -7.14 -12.47
CA LEU A 333 -10.56 -6.50 -11.16
C LEU A 333 -11.82 -6.72 -10.31
N HIS A 334 -11.68 -7.23 -9.08
CA HIS A 334 -12.83 -7.45 -8.19
C HIS A 334 -12.98 -6.34 -7.15
N TYR A 335 -11.86 -5.84 -6.62
CA TYR A 335 -11.82 -4.81 -5.57
C TYR A 335 -10.51 -4.01 -5.62
N LEU A 336 -10.54 -2.83 -5.02
CA LEU A 336 -9.40 -1.98 -4.73
C LEU A 336 -8.92 -2.17 -3.28
N VAL A 337 -7.62 -2.02 -3.06
CA VAL A 337 -6.97 -2.17 -1.74
C VAL A 337 -6.49 -0.83 -1.20
N GLY A 338 -5.92 0.02 -2.05
CA GLY A 338 -5.19 1.22 -1.63
C GLY A 338 -4.50 1.92 -2.79
N GLY A 339 -4.04 3.15 -2.57
CA GLY A 339 -3.20 3.90 -3.50
C GLY A 339 -1.76 4.01 -3.03
N LEU A 340 -0.85 4.24 -3.97
CA LEU A 340 0.58 4.39 -3.77
C LEU A 340 1.08 5.55 -4.61
N TYR A 341 1.47 6.65 -3.98
CA TYR A 341 2.19 7.72 -4.67
C TYR A 341 3.69 7.40 -4.73
N HIS A 342 4.24 7.29 -5.93
CA HIS A 342 5.65 7.02 -6.17
C HIS A 342 6.40 8.32 -6.47
N GLU A 343 7.03 8.91 -5.45
CA GLU A 343 7.72 10.21 -5.53
C GLU A 343 8.72 10.31 -6.70
N LYS A 344 9.58 9.30 -6.91
CA LYS A 344 10.58 9.34 -7.99
C LYS A 344 9.95 9.38 -9.40
N ALA A 345 8.73 8.85 -9.54
CA ALA A 345 8.00 8.84 -10.81
C ALA A 345 7.02 10.02 -10.91
N GLY A 346 6.74 10.71 -9.80
CA GLY A 346 5.67 11.70 -9.73
C GLY A 346 4.30 11.12 -10.06
N ARG A 347 4.07 9.83 -9.80
CA ARG A 347 2.92 9.08 -10.31
C ARG A 347 2.16 8.37 -9.19
N LEU A 348 0.83 8.45 -9.21
CA LEU A 348 -0.06 7.69 -8.36
C LEU A 348 -0.39 6.34 -9.01
N PHE A 349 -0.30 5.27 -8.23
CA PHE A 349 -0.72 3.93 -8.62
C PHE A 349 -1.83 3.43 -7.69
N LEU A 350 -2.82 2.73 -8.23
CA LEU A 350 -3.80 1.97 -7.45
C LEU A 350 -3.40 0.52 -7.43
N ILE A 351 -3.64 -0.10 -6.27
CA ILE A 351 -3.50 -1.53 -6.09
C ILE A 351 -4.89 -2.08 -5.88
N GLY A 352 -5.26 -3.02 -6.72
CA GLY A 352 -6.47 -3.81 -6.58
C GLY A 352 -6.16 -5.29 -6.70
N GLY A 353 -7.19 -6.11 -6.66
CA GLY A 353 -6.99 -7.54 -6.76
C GLY A 353 -8.24 -8.33 -7.08
N THR A 354 -8.05 -9.64 -7.06
CA THR A 354 -9.10 -10.64 -7.26
C THR A 354 -9.36 -11.40 -5.97
N SER A 355 -10.52 -12.05 -5.88
CA SER A 355 -10.82 -12.93 -4.75
C SER A 355 -9.96 -14.20 -4.74
N THR A 356 -9.27 -14.51 -5.85
CA THR A 356 -8.32 -15.62 -5.96
C THR A 356 -6.92 -15.26 -5.46
N GLY A 357 -6.63 -13.98 -5.21
CA GLY A 357 -5.36 -13.49 -4.66
C GLY A 357 -4.37 -12.92 -5.68
N ASP A 358 -4.82 -12.66 -6.92
CA ASP A 358 -4.04 -11.89 -7.87
C ASP A 358 -4.08 -10.41 -7.52
N ILE A 359 -2.99 -9.69 -7.78
CA ILE A 359 -2.84 -8.27 -7.47
C ILE A 359 -2.66 -7.50 -8.77
N HIS A 360 -3.50 -6.52 -9.03
CA HIS A 360 -3.40 -5.63 -10.18
C HIS A 360 -2.77 -4.30 -9.77
N LEU A 361 -1.80 -3.85 -10.56
CA LEU A 361 -1.15 -2.55 -10.41
C LEU A 361 -1.65 -1.64 -11.53
N ILE A 362 -2.21 -0.50 -11.17
CA ILE A 362 -2.91 0.41 -12.09
C ILE A 362 -2.27 1.79 -11.98
N SER A 363 -1.87 2.40 -13.09
CA SER A 363 -1.30 3.75 -13.16
C SER A 363 -2.41 4.78 -13.31
N CYS A 364 -2.34 5.88 -12.55
CA CYS A 364 -3.31 6.98 -12.59
C CYS A 364 -2.78 8.19 -13.36
N SER A 365 -3.51 8.61 -14.38
CA SER A 365 -3.35 9.90 -15.07
C SER A 365 -4.64 10.70 -14.99
N THR A 366 -4.54 12.01 -15.24
CA THR A 366 -5.71 12.86 -15.51
C THR A 366 -6.52 12.36 -16.70
N ASP A 367 -5.88 11.69 -17.66
CA ASP A 367 -6.54 11.10 -18.84
C ASP A 367 -7.25 9.77 -18.56
N GLY A 368 -7.06 9.18 -17.38
CA GLY A 368 -7.67 7.91 -16.98
C GLY A 368 -6.69 6.91 -16.36
N LEU A 369 -7.17 5.68 -16.22
CA LEU A 369 -6.49 4.56 -15.55
C LEU A 369 -5.95 3.55 -16.56
N SER A 370 -4.74 3.05 -16.34
CA SER A 370 -4.12 2.01 -17.18
C SER A 370 -3.53 0.87 -16.36
N LEU A 371 -3.73 -0.37 -16.80
CA LEU A 371 -3.14 -1.54 -16.14
C LEU A 371 -1.63 -1.59 -16.44
N VAL A 372 -0.82 -1.60 -15.38
CA VAL A 372 0.64 -1.72 -15.47
C VAL A 372 1.07 -3.19 -15.48
N GLY A 373 0.48 -4.00 -14.61
CA GLY A 373 0.84 -5.40 -14.46
C GLY A 373 -0.03 -6.14 -13.47
N THR A 374 0.09 -7.47 -13.49
CA THR A 374 -0.61 -8.35 -12.55
C THR A 374 0.38 -9.28 -11.87
N LEU A 375 0.37 -9.30 -10.54
CA LEU A 375 1.18 -10.19 -9.72
C LEU A 375 0.35 -11.43 -9.35
N CYS A 376 0.74 -12.59 -9.89
CA CYS A 376 0.02 -13.85 -9.74
C CYS A 376 0.78 -14.88 -8.90
N GLY A 377 0.07 -15.89 -8.39
CA GLY A 377 0.65 -17.06 -7.72
C GLY A 377 1.22 -16.79 -6.32
N GLY A 378 0.95 -15.60 -5.77
CA GLY A 378 1.31 -15.20 -4.42
C GLY A 378 0.26 -15.65 -3.40
N HIS A 379 -0.83 -14.91 -3.35
CA HIS A 379 -1.93 -15.17 -2.42
C HIS A 379 -2.91 -16.18 -2.99
N SER A 380 -3.70 -16.80 -2.11
CA SER A 380 -4.79 -17.71 -2.47
C SER A 380 -6.18 -17.21 -2.04
N ALA A 381 -6.25 -15.95 -1.58
CA ALA A 381 -7.46 -15.28 -1.12
C ALA A 381 -7.28 -13.76 -1.23
N THR A 382 -8.32 -13.02 -0.86
CA THR A 382 -8.35 -11.55 -0.86
C THR A 382 -7.13 -10.93 -0.18
N VAL A 383 -6.46 -10.01 -0.85
CA VAL A 383 -5.39 -9.17 -0.30
C VAL A 383 -6.03 -7.97 0.37
N ARG A 384 -5.70 -7.73 1.65
CA ARG A 384 -6.35 -6.71 2.49
C ARG A 384 -5.48 -5.48 2.71
N SER A 385 -4.17 -5.63 2.60
CA SER A 385 -3.23 -4.54 2.84
C SER A 385 -1.93 -4.76 2.09
N PHE A 386 -1.28 -3.64 1.77
CA PHE A 386 0.05 -3.63 1.19
C PHE A 386 0.88 -2.49 1.77
N CYS A 387 2.20 -2.57 1.60
CA CYS A 387 3.10 -1.46 1.90
C CYS A 387 4.25 -1.45 0.89
N TRP A 388 4.41 -0.35 0.18
CA TRP A 388 5.57 -0.12 -0.67
C TRP A 388 6.72 0.47 0.15
N SER A 389 7.93 -0.04 -0.09
CA SER A 389 9.12 0.59 0.42
C SER A 389 9.93 1.22 -0.71
N PRO A 390 10.08 2.56 -0.73
CA PRO A 390 10.87 3.24 -1.74
C PRO A 390 12.38 2.98 -1.56
N THR A 391 12.83 2.61 -0.37
CA THR A 391 14.26 2.37 -0.09
C THR A 391 14.75 1.04 -0.63
N ASP A 392 13.94 -0.01 -0.54
CA ASP A 392 14.31 -1.35 -1.02
C ASP A 392 13.56 -1.75 -2.28
N GLU A 393 12.75 -0.84 -2.81
CA GLU A 393 12.01 -1.00 -4.05
C GLU A 393 11.21 -2.32 -4.05
N SER A 394 10.51 -2.53 -2.93
CA SER A 394 9.87 -3.80 -2.61
C SER A 394 8.44 -3.57 -2.13
N LEU A 395 7.54 -4.46 -2.53
CA LEU A 395 6.15 -4.47 -2.09
C LEU A 395 5.95 -5.56 -1.02
N LEU A 396 5.29 -5.22 0.07
CA LEU A 396 4.76 -6.18 1.04
C LEU A 396 3.25 -6.28 0.86
N THR A 397 2.71 -7.49 0.94
CA THR A 397 1.26 -7.74 0.81
C THR A 397 0.80 -8.75 1.85
N GLY A 398 -0.42 -8.58 2.34
CA GLY A 398 -1.05 -9.52 3.27
C GLY A 398 -2.55 -9.61 3.06
N GLY A 399 -3.09 -10.78 3.34
CA GLY A 399 -4.48 -11.09 3.02
C GLY A 399 -5.14 -12.10 3.95
N GLU A 400 -6.29 -12.58 3.49
CA GLU A 400 -7.16 -13.53 4.19
C GLU A 400 -6.61 -14.97 4.17
N ASP A 401 -5.58 -15.25 3.37
CA ASP A 401 -4.85 -16.52 3.36
C ASP A 401 -3.81 -16.64 4.49
N ALA A 402 -3.78 -15.67 5.40
CA ALA A 402 -2.83 -15.57 6.50
C ALA A 402 -1.35 -15.55 6.06
N GLN A 403 -1.08 -15.15 4.80
CA GLN A 403 0.27 -15.00 4.26
C GLN A 403 0.69 -13.54 4.26
N LEU A 404 1.94 -13.29 4.67
CA LEU A 404 2.67 -12.05 4.40
C LEU A 404 3.71 -12.38 3.33
N LEU A 405 3.66 -11.66 2.20
CA LEU A 405 4.54 -11.85 1.05
C LEU A 405 5.40 -10.61 0.83
N LEU A 406 6.66 -10.84 0.45
CA LEU A 406 7.60 -9.80 0.04
C LEU A 406 7.91 -9.99 -1.43
N TRP A 407 7.64 -8.97 -2.23
CA TRP A 407 7.88 -8.92 -3.65
C TRP A 407 9.07 -8.00 -3.94
N LYS A 408 10.02 -8.47 -4.75
CA LYS A 408 11.18 -7.68 -5.20
C LYS A 408 11.41 -7.85 -6.71
N PRO A 409 11.95 -6.82 -7.39
CA PRO A 409 12.33 -6.92 -8.79
C PRO A 409 13.35 -8.03 -9.01
N GLY A 410 13.16 -8.86 -10.04
CA GLY A 410 14.11 -9.92 -10.42
C GLY A 410 14.30 -11.03 -9.38
N ALA A 411 13.45 -11.10 -8.35
CA ALA A 411 13.56 -12.12 -7.33
C ALA A 411 13.23 -13.51 -7.88
N VAL A 412 13.98 -14.50 -7.39
CA VAL A 412 13.66 -15.92 -7.57
C VAL A 412 13.25 -16.46 -6.21
N GLU A 413 12.05 -17.03 -6.14
CA GLU A 413 11.48 -17.54 -4.91
C GLU A 413 12.43 -18.56 -4.26
N ARG A 414 13.01 -18.20 -3.11
CA ARG A 414 13.83 -19.12 -2.34
C ARG A 414 12.91 -20.04 -1.56
N SER A 415 12.49 -21.15 -2.19
CA SER A 415 11.69 -22.17 -1.53
C SER A 415 12.39 -22.63 -0.24
N LEU A 416 11.67 -22.65 0.87
CA LEU A 416 12.06 -23.41 2.06
C LEU A 416 11.72 -24.89 1.83
N THR A 417 12.25 -25.49 0.76
CA THR A 417 12.24 -26.95 0.60
C THR A 417 13.25 -27.54 1.57
N LYS A 418 12.89 -27.60 2.85
CA LYS A 418 13.49 -28.61 3.72
C LYS A 418 13.13 -29.95 3.13
N LYS A 419 14.16 -30.70 2.74
CA LYS A 419 14.18 -32.16 2.62
C LYS A 419 13.51 -32.79 3.86
N ALA A 420 12.19 -32.89 3.85
CA ALA A 420 11.45 -33.86 4.64
C ALA A 420 11.24 -35.09 3.76
N SER A 421 12.36 -35.72 3.40
CA SER A 421 12.33 -37.05 2.80
C SER A 421 11.78 -38.01 3.86
N LEU A 422 10.55 -38.47 3.64
CA LEU A 422 10.06 -39.81 3.95
C LEU A 422 10.32 -40.31 5.38
N LYS A 423 9.41 -40.00 6.30
CA LYS A 423 8.87 -41.01 7.23
C LYS A 423 7.37 -40.80 7.36
N ILE A 424 6.64 -41.41 6.43
CA ILE A 424 5.23 -41.74 6.61
C ILE A 424 5.21 -42.78 7.73
N SER A 425 4.84 -42.40 8.95
CA SER A 425 4.36 -43.37 9.94
C SER A 425 2.87 -43.55 9.69
N SER A 426 2.55 -44.65 9.02
CA SER A 426 1.21 -45.13 8.75
C SER A 426 0.34 -45.17 10.00
N SER A 427 -0.92 -44.85 9.79
CA SER A 427 -2.05 -45.13 10.68
C SER A 427 -2.11 -46.60 11.13
N VAL A 428 -2.86 -46.84 12.22
CA VAL A 428 -3.26 -48.13 12.82
C VAL A 428 -2.41 -48.56 14.03
N GLN A 429 -2.87 -48.18 15.23
CA GLN A 429 -3.19 -49.10 16.35
C GLN A 429 -3.74 -48.33 17.56
N LYS A 430 -5.03 -47.97 17.52
CA LYS A 430 -5.81 -47.77 18.75
C LYS A 430 -6.13 -49.16 19.31
N ARG A 431 -5.30 -49.70 20.20
CA ARG A 431 -5.66 -50.85 21.04
C ARG A 431 -5.93 -50.37 22.47
N VAL A 432 -7.22 -50.40 22.78
CA VAL A 432 -7.84 -50.39 24.10
C VAL A 432 -7.01 -51.23 25.10
N ARG A 433 -6.69 -50.67 26.26
CA ARG A 433 -6.31 -51.45 27.44
C ARG A 433 -7.28 -51.17 28.58
N VAL A 434 -8.14 -52.16 28.77
CA VAL A 434 -9.03 -52.39 29.91
C VAL A 434 -8.20 -52.51 31.19
N HIS A 435 -8.62 -51.85 32.26
CA HIS A 435 -8.10 -52.05 33.61
C HIS A 435 -8.39 -53.48 34.06
N ASN A 436 -7.34 -54.24 34.37
CA ASN A 436 -7.43 -55.35 35.30
C ASN A 436 -6.02 -55.69 35.80
N THR A 437 -5.77 -55.52 37.10
CA THR A 437 -4.90 -56.43 37.85
C THR A 437 -5.24 -56.33 39.33
N SER A 438 -5.78 -57.42 39.85
CA SER A 438 -5.90 -57.70 41.27
C SER A 438 -4.64 -58.38 41.79
N LEU A 439 -4.27 -57.99 43.02
CA LEU A 439 -3.68 -58.79 44.09
C LEU A 439 -2.34 -59.50 43.86
N LYS A 440 -1.36 -59.16 44.72
CA LYS A 440 -0.60 -60.17 45.48
C LYS A 440 -0.05 -59.60 46.79
N SER A 441 -0.48 -60.23 47.89
CA SER A 441 -0.01 -60.07 49.26
C SER A 441 1.31 -60.82 49.53
N ARG A 442 2.12 -60.34 50.49
CA ARG A 442 2.60 -61.05 51.71
C ARG A 442 3.75 -60.26 52.35
N LYS A 443 3.53 -59.73 53.57
CA LYS A 443 3.86 -60.30 54.90
C LYS A 443 5.37 -60.39 55.20
N LYS A 444 5.84 -59.66 56.20
CA LYS A 444 5.78 -60.10 57.60
C LYS A 444 5.67 -58.91 58.54
#